data_AF-A0A922W061-F1
#
_entry.id   AF-A0A922W061-F1
#
_cell.length_a   1.000
_cell.length_b   1.000
_cell.length_c   1.000
_cell.angle_alpha   90.00
_cell.angle_beta   90.00
_cell.angle_gamma   90.00
#
_symmetry.space_group_name_H-M   'P 1'
#
loop_
_entity.id
_entity.type
_entity.pdbx_description
1 polymer ?
#
loop_
_entity_poly.entity_id
_entity_poly.type
_entity_poly.pdbx_seq_one_letter_code
_entity_poly.pdbx_strand_id
1 'polypeptide(L)' 'MRWMAGQSDEPLQVTVPKATKTSLKVRAAESGEPMRLIVLRALADAGIHVPQEELRNRRKAN' A
#
# COMPACT_ATOMS: atom_id res chain seq x y z
N MET A 1 -15.34 -20.74 18.03
CA MET A 1 -15.55 -19.29 17.84
C MET A 1 -15.59 -18.98 16.36
N ARG A 2 -16.63 -18.28 15.92
CA ARG A 2 -16.90 -17.90 14.52
C ARG A 2 -16.26 -16.53 14.24
N TRP A 3 -15.22 -16.48 13.39
CA TRP A 3 -14.72 -15.21 12.85
C TRP A 3 -15.65 -14.80 11.71
N MET A 4 -16.42 -13.74 11.94
CA MET A 4 -17.38 -13.19 11.00
C MET A 4 -16.71 -12.13 10.12
N ALA A 5 -17.01 -12.21 8.83
CA ALA A 5 -17.15 -11.11 7.85
C ALA A 5 -16.37 -9.80 8.08
N GLY A 6 -15.44 -9.52 7.16
CA GLY A 6 -14.96 -8.17 6.85
C GLY A 6 -13.66 -7.79 7.55
N GLN A 7 -12.50 -8.17 6.99
CA GLN A 7 -11.26 -7.46 7.30
C GLN A 7 -11.38 -6.04 6.72
N SER A 8 -11.82 -5.10 7.55
CA SER A 8 -11.85 -3.68 7.22
C SER A 8 -10.43 -3.15 7.09
N ASP A 9 -10.13 -2.46 5.98
CA ASP A 9 -8.89 -1.69 5.84
C ASP A 9 -8.75 -0.71 7.01
N GLU A 10 -7.64 -0.77 7.75
CA GLU A 10 -7.33 0.17 8.83
C GLU A 10 -6.30 1.23 8.36
N PRO A 11 -6.52 2.53 8.65
CA PRO A 11 -5.62 3.58 8.20
C PRO A 11 -4.34 3.63 9.04
N LEU A 12 -3.18 3.44 8.40
CA LEU A 12 -1.87 3.65 9.02
C LEU A 12 -1.41 5.11 8.83
N GLN A 13 -1.35 5.88 9.92
CA GLN A 13 -0.80 7.23 9.92
C GLN A 13 0.66 7.21 10.42
N VAL A 14 1.59 7.62 9.56
CA VAL A 14 3.02 7.71 9.90
C VAL A 14 3.62 9.03 9.43
N THR A 15 4.50 9.59 10.25
CA THR A 15 5.29 10.77 9.89
C THR A 15 6.56 10.31 9.18
N VAL A 16 6.81 10.85 7.99
CA VAL A 16 8.01 10.57 7.20
C VAL A 16 8.74 11.87 6.87
N PRO A 17 10.06 11.83 6.63
CA PRO A 17 10.78 12.99 6.13
C PRO A 17 10.14 13.55 4.85
N LYS A 18 10.19 14.89 4.67
CA LYS A 18 9.64 15.56 3.49
C LYS A 18 10.22 14.99 2.19
N ALA A 19 11.53 14.70 2.16
CA ALA A 19 12.20 14.11 1.02
C ALA A 19 11.63 12.73 0.65
N THR A 20 11.36 11.88 1.65
CA THR A 20 10.74 10.55 1.46
C THR A 20 9.35 10.68 0.86
N LYS A 21 8.51 11.59 1.37
CA LYS A 21 7.17 11.83 0.82
C LYS A 21 7.22 12.33 -0.63
N THR A 22 8.17 13.22 -0.95
CA THR A 22 8.37 13.70 -2.32
C THR A 22 8.80 12.55 -3.24
N SER A 23 9.75 11.73 -2.81
CA SER A 23 10.22 10.57 -3.57
C SER A 23 9.09 9.57 -3.86
N LEU A 24 8.23 9.27 -2.86
CA LEU A 24 7.04 8.43 -3.05
C LEU A 24 6.08 8.98 -4.10
N LYS A 25 5.88 10.31 -4.15
CA LYS A 25 5.03 10.96 -5.15
C LYS A 25 5.61 10.86 -6.55
N VAL A 26 6.92 11.08 -6.71
CA VAL A 26 7.62 10.93 -7.98
C VAL A 26 7.49 9.50 -8.49
N ARG A 27 7.78 8.52 -7.64
CA ARG A 27 7.66 7.10 -8.00
C ARG A 27 6.24 6.70 -8.41
N ALA A 28 5.22 7.23 -7.74
CA ALA A 28 3.82 7.00 -8.11
C ALA A 28 3.48 7.58 -9.49
N ALA A 29 3.99 8.78 -9.79
CA ALA A 29 3.81 9.40 -11.10
C ALA A 29 4.52 8.62 -12.22
N GLU A 30 5.75 8.18 -11.99
CA GLU A 30 6.55 7.42 -12.98
C GLU A 30 5.97 6.02 -13.26
N SER A 31 5.50 5.32 -12.23
CA SER A 31 4.97 3.96 -12.35
C SER A 31 3.51 3.91 -12.81
N GLY A 32 2.75 5.00 -12.66
CA GLY A 32 1.30 4.99 -12.80
C GLY A 32 0.57 4.19 -11.72
N GLU A 33 1.26 3.81 -10.64
CA GLU A 33 0.70 3.05 -9.53
C GLU A 33 0.30 3.97 -8.37
N PRO A 34 -0.78 3.64 -7.63
CA PRO A 34 -1.11 4.38 -6.42
C PRO A 34 0.01 4.32 -5.38
N MET A 35 0.28 5.43 -4.68
CA MET A 35 1.25 5.47 -3.56
C MET A 35 1.01 4.35 -2.53
N ARG A 36 -0.26 4.01 -2.27
CA ARG A 36 -0.65 2.88 -1.41
C ARG A 36 0.05 1.59 -1.83
N LEU A 37 0.06 1.27 -3.11
CA LEU A 37 0.63 0.02 -3.62
C LEU A 37 2.14 -0.02 -3.47
N ILE A 38 2.79 1.12 -3.72
CA ILE A 38 4.24 1.28 -3.54
C ILE A 38 4.61 1.06 -2.07
N VAL A 39 3.85 1.66 -1.15
CA VAL A 39 4.07 1.50 0.30
C VAL A 39 3.81 0.07 0.74
N LEU A 40 2.72 -0.55 0.30
CA LEU A 40 2.39 -1.93 0.65
C LEU A 40 3.45 -2.92 0.15
N ARG A 41 4.01 -2.74 -1.05
CA ARG A 41 5.12 -3.55 -1.54
C ARG A 41 6.39 -3.35 -0.71
N ALA A 42 6.73 -2.10 -0.38
CA ALA A 42 7.89 -1.83 0.47
C ALA A 42 7.75 -2.45 1.87
N LEU A 43 6.52 -2.47 2.43
CA LEU A 43 6.23 -3.15 3.69
C LEU A 43 6.41 -4.68 3.54
N ALA A 44 5.90 -5.27 2.47
CA ALA A 44 6.08 -6.69 2.17
C ALA A 44 7.56 -7.07 2.00
N ASP A 45 8.34 -6.26 1.28
CA ASP A 45 9.79 -6.45 1.09
C ASP A 45 10.55 -6.31 2.42
N ALA A 46 10.04 -5.52 3.36
CA ALA A 46 10.55 -5.41 4.72
C ALA A 46 10.12 -6.57 5.64
N GLY A 47 9.38 -7.56 5.12
CA GLY A 47 8.90 -8.74 5.86
C GLY A 47 7.60 -8.51 6.64
N ILE A 48 6.93 -7.36 6.47
CA ILE A 48 5.61 -7.11 7.05
C ILE A 48 4.56 -7.86 6.24
N HIS A 49 3.66 -8.57 6.92
CA HIS A 49 2.60 -9.30 6.24
C HIS A 49 1.64 -8.36 5.52
N VAL A 50 1.58 -8.50 4.19
CA VAL A 50 0.59 -7.84 3.34
C VAL A 50 -0.08 -8.90 2.48
N PRO A 51 -1.43 -9.04 2.52
CA PRO A 51 -2.14 -9.99 1.66
C PRO A 51 -1.85 -9.75 0.17
N GLN A 52 -1.60 -10.82 -0.58
CA GLN A 52 -1.23 -10.73 -2.01
C GLN A 52 -2.31 -10.07 -2.87
N GLU A 53 -3.58 -10.20 -2.48
CA GLU A 53 -4.71 -9.52 -3.12
C GLU A 53 -4.59 -7.99 -3.04
N GLU A 54 -4.00 -7.46 -1.97
CA GLU A 54 -3.79 -6.03 -1.75
C GLU A 54 -2.56 -5.48 -2.49
N LEU A 55 -1.68 -6.36 -2.97
CA LEU A 55 -0.53 -6.01 -3.82
C LEU A 55 -0.89 -5.89 -5.32
N ARG A 56 -2.17 -6.09 -5.66
CA ARG A 56 -2.71 -5.93 -7.02
C ARG A 56 -3.38 -4.58 -7.18
N ASN A 57 -3.11 -3.93 -8.31
CA ASN A 57 -3.76 -2.66 -8.63
C ASN A 57 -5.22 -2.90 -9.05
N ARG A 58 -6.16 -2.70 -8.12
CA ARG A 58 -7.61 -2.81 -8.37
C ARG A 58 -8.14 -1.85 -9.45
N ARG A 59 -7.42 -0.77 -9.79
CA ARG A 59 -7.86 0.23 -10.78
C ARG A 59 -7.78 -0.22 -12.24
N LYS A 60 -7.09 -1.33 -12.55
CA LYS A 60 -7.02 -1.88 -13.93
C LYS A 60 -8.04 -3.01 -14.19
N ALA A 61 -8.86 -3.36 -13.21
CA ALA A 61 -9.80 -4.48 -13.30
C ALA A 61 -11.23 -4.05 -13.70
N ASN A 62 -11.41 -2.80 -14.17
CA ASN A 62 -12.70 -2.28 -14.62
C ASN A 62 -12.53 -1.47 -15.90
#